data_AF-A0A540MDY8-F1
#
_entry.id   AF-A0A540MDY8-F1
#
_cell.length_a   1.000
_cell.length_b   1.000
_cell.length_c   1.000
_cell.angle_alpha   90.00
_cell.angle_beta   90.00
_cell.angle_gamma   90.00
#
_symmetry.space_group_name_H-M   'P 1'
#
loop_
_entity.id
_entity.type
_entity.pdbx_description
1 polymer ?
#
loop_
_entity_poly.entity_id
_entity_poly.type
_entity_poly.pdbx_seq_one_letter_code
_entity_poly.pdbx_strand_id
1 'polypeptide(L)'
;MEGSSGGVGGGAAAVGGGGGGGGGGNDVELLCKTLQVEHKLFYFDLKENPRGRYLKISEKTSATRSTIIVPFSGISWFLDLFNYYVNSDDQEVFSKELQLDTKASSLPLSCFLLL
;
A
#
# COMPACT_ATOMS: atom_id res chain seq x y z
N MET A 1 43.31 -44.97 18.93
CA MET A 1 42.00 -45.33 18.36
C MET A 1 41.01 -44.31 18.85
N GLU A 2 40.23 -43.76 17.92
CA GLU A 2 39.11 -42.83 18.14
C GLU A 2 39.56 -41.42 18.58
N GLY A 3 39.34 -40.34 17.84
CA GLY A 3 38.43 -40.12 16.72
C GLY A 3 37.56 -38.93 17.04
N SER A 4 37.44 -38.01 16.08
CA SER A 4 36.24 -37.19 15.84
C SER A 4 35.90 -36.12 16.88
N SER A 5 35.28 -34.99 16.59
CA SER A 5 34.90 -34.28 15.36
C SER A 5 34.04 -33.11 15.82
N GLY A 6 34.10 -31.98 15.12
CA GLY A 6 32.98 -31.03 15.05
C GLY A 6 32.94 -30.00 16.18
N GLY A 7 32.60 -28.75 15.93
CA GLY A 7 32.15 -28.14 14.69
C GLY A 7 31.68 -26.70 14.96
N VAL A 8 31.71 -25.90 13.89
CA VAL A 8 30.86 -24.74 13.54
C VAL A 8 30.77 -23.60 14.57
N GLY A 9 31.19 -22.36 14.25
CA GLY A 9 30.55 -21.49 13.26
C GLY A 9 29.17 -21.09 13.81
N GLY A 10 28.92 -19.90 14.32
CA GLY A 10 29.15 -18.60 13.72
C GLY A 10 27.79 -17.91 13.60
N GLY A 11 27.70 -16.67 14.09
CA GLY A 11 26.70 -15.68 13.68
C GLY A 11 25.22 -15.95 13.98
N ALA A 12 24.64 -15.17 14.88
CA ALA A 12 23.67 -14.15 14.47
C ALA A 12 23.31 -13.32 15.70
N ALA A 13 23.84 -12.09 15.70
CA ALA A 13 23.28 -11.04 16.49
C ALA A 13 21.90 -10.68 15.94
N ALA A 14 20.98 -10.48 16.88
CA ALA A 14 20.04 -9.37 16.90
C ALA A 14 18.69 -9.48 16.19
N VAL A 15 17.77 -8.77 16.84
CA VAL A 15 16.51 -8.20 16.37
C VAL A 15 15.41 -9.24 16.19
N GLY A 16 14.49 -9.41 17.14
CA GLY A 16 13.63 -8.35 17.65
C GLY A 16 12.23 -8.58 17.06
N GLY A 17 11.40 -9.35 17.76
CA GLY A 17 9.96 -9.39 17.52
C GLY A 17 9.37 -8.05 17.94
N GLY A 18 9.58 -7.03 17.11
CA GLY A 18 9.19 -5.66 17.36
C GLY A 18 7.67 -5.54 17.43
N GLY A 19 7.19 -5.06 18.57
CA GLY A 19 5.83 -4.60 18.73
C GLY A 19 5.47 -3.57 17.67
N GLY A 20 4.35 -3.79 17.00
CA GLY A 20 3.67 -2.77 16.21
C GLY A 20 2.74 -1.99 17.12
N GLY A 21 3.27 -1.00 17.82
CA GLY A 21 2.49 -0.06 18.62
C GLY A 21 1.52 0.78 17.77
N GLY A 22 0.47 1.26 18.43
CA GLY A 22 -0.28 2.44 18.02
C GLY A 22 -1.68 2.16 17.51
N GLY A 23 -2.63 2.06 18.44
CA GLY A 23 -4.06 2.05 18.15
C GLY A 23 -4.90 2.13 19.42
N GLY A 24 -4.69 3.16 20.24
CA GLY A 24 -5.57 3.50 21.37
C GLY A 24 -6.93 4.01 20.87
N GLY A 25 -7.72 3.13 20.28
CA GLY A 25 -9.07 3.38 19.79
C GLY A 25 -9.85 2.07 19.84
N ASN A 26 -11.16 2.16 20.03
CA ASN A 26 -12.09 1.04 20.24
C ASN A 26 -12.29 0.17 18.97
N ASP A 27 -11.27 0.04 18.14
CA ASP A 27 -11.34 -0.61 16.84
C ASP A 27 -10.98 -2.10 17.01
N VAL A 28 -11.94 -2.96 16.72
CA VAL A 28 -11.78 -4.41 16.75
C VAL A 28 -11.08 -4.85 15.47
N GLU A 29 -9.98 -5.60 15.59
CA GLU A 29 -9.32 -6.19 14.44
C GLU A 29 -10.02 -7.51 14.06
N LEU A 30 -10.52 -7.59 12.83
CA LEU A 30 -11.25 -8.75 12.33
C LEU A 30 -10.32 -9.72 11.58
N LEU A 31 -9.42 -9.18 10.76
CA LEU A 31 -8.49 -9.95 9.96
C LEU A 31 -7.23 -9.14 9.66
N CYS A 32 -6.08 -9.80 9.70
CA CYS A 32 -4.81 -9.24 9.24
C CYS A 32 -4.18 -10.17 8.21
N LYS A 33 -3.69 -9.61 7.11
CA LYS A 33 -2.88 -10.32 6.12
C LYS A 33 -1.65 -9.49 5.76
N THR A 34 -0.57 -10.18 5.41
CA THR A 34 0.65 -9.56 4.91
C THR A 34 0.94 -10.03 3.50
N LEU A 35 1.50 -9.13 2.70
CA LEU A 35 1.97 -9.42 1.35
C LEU A 35 3.34 -8.79 1.17
N GLN A 36 4.34 -9.61 0.86
CA GLN A 36 5.65 -9.10 0.48
C GLN A 36 5.77 -9.11 -1.04
N VAL A 37 6.10 -7.95 -1.62
CA VAL A 37 6.38 -7.78 -3.04
C VAL A 37 7.68 -7.02 -3.16
N GLU A 38 8.69 -7.62 -3.78
CA GLU A 38 10.06 -7.09 -3.83
C GLU A 38 10.59 -6.72 -2.43
N HIS A 39 10.97 -5.45 -2.23
CA HIS A 39 11.48 -4.88 -0.98
C HIS A 39 10.38 -4.18 -0.15
N LYS A 40 9.11 -4.27 -0.58
CA LYS A 40 7.96 -3.67 0.07
C LYS A 40 7.17 -4.74 0.83
N LEU A 41 6.79 -4.42 2.06
CA LEU A 41 5.93 -5.25 2.89
C LEU A 41 4.60 -4.52 3.13
N PHE A 42 3.52 -5.10 2.63
CA PHE A 42 2.17 -4.58 2.78
C PHE A 42 1.44 -5.32 3.91
N TYR A 43 0.74 -4.55 4.74
CA TYR A 43 -0.18 -5.05 5.78
C TYR A 43 -1.60 -4.65 5.41
N PHE A 44 -2.52 -5.61 5.47
CA PHE A 44 -3.93 -5.44 5.19
C PHE A 44 -4.72 -5.81 6.44
N ASP A 45 -5.13 -4.80 7.21
CA ASP A 45 -5.87 -4.99 8.46
C ASP A 45 -7.33 -4.61 8.24
N LEU A 46 -8.22 -5.59 8.19
CA LEU A 46 -9.67 -5.36 8.22
C LEU A 46 -10.09 -5.15 9.67
N LYS A 47 -10.62 -3.96 9.97
CA LYS A 47 -11.02 -3.54 11.31
C LYS A 47 -12.47 -3.08 11.32
N GLU A 48 -13.06 -3.07 12.51
CA GLU A 48 -14.42 -2.61 12.78
C GLU A 48 -14.43 -1.63 13.94
N ASN A 49 -15.14 -0.53 13.77
CA ASN A 49 -15.41 0.42 14.83
C ASN A 49 -16.91 0.78 14.83
N PRO A 50 -17.41 1.57 15.80
CA PRO A 50 -18.83 1.94 15.83
C PRO A 50 -19.34 2.70 14.59
N ARG A 51 -18.46 3.23 13.73
CA ARG A 51 -18.83 3.87 12.45
C ARG A 51 -18.92 2.87 11.29
N GLY A 52 -18.47 1.63 11.50
CA GLY A 52 -18.51 0.54 10.53
C GLY A 52 -17.14 -0.12 10.30
N ARG A 53 -17.07 -0.93 9.25
CA ARG A 53 -15.85 -1.67 8.86
C ARG A 53 -15.00 -0.89 7.89
N TYR A 54 -13.69 -1.04 8.00
CA TYR A 54 -12.72 -0.43 7.10
C TYR A 54 -11.47 -1.31 6.95
N LEU A 55 -10.80 -1.20 5.81
CA LEU A 55 -9.52 -1.85 5.53
C LEU A 55 -8.40 -0.82 5.66
N LYS A 56 -7.47 -1.06 6.58
CA LYS A 56 -6.23 -0.29 6.71
C LYS A 56 -5.14 -0.99 5.90
N ILE A 57 -4.57 -0.27 4.95
CA ILE A 57 -3.49 -0.78 4.11
C ILE A 57 -2.23 0.00 4.45
N SER A 58 -1.22 -0.66 5.02
CA SER A 58 0.07 -0.07 5.32
C SER A 58 1.15 -0.62 4.39
N GLU A 59 1.84 0.24 3.65
CA GLU A 59 3.10 -0.10 3.00
C GLU A 59 4.25 0.19 3.96
N LYS A 60 5.16 -0.76 4.13
CA LYS A 60 6.42 -0.60 4.86
C LYS A 60 7.59 -0.89 3.93
N THR A 61 8.52 0.07 3.83
CA THR A 61 9.83 -0.09 3.22
C THR A 61 10.92 -0.05 4.30
N SER A 62 12.18 -0.19 3.92
CA SER A 62 13.31 -0.04 4.86
C SER A 62 13.40 1.37 5.46
N ALA A 63 12.90 2.40 4.77
CA ALA A 63 13.05 3.79 5.16
C ALA A 63 11.74 4.43 5.67
N THR A 64 10.60 4.04 5.11
CA THR A 64 9.33 4.73 5.33
C THR A 64 8.16 3.77 5.56
N ARG A 65 7.10 4.29 6.20
CA ARG A 65 5.82 3.60 6.31
C ARG A 65 4.70 4.55 5.88
N SER A 66 3.92 4.13 4.89
CA SER A 66 2.77 4.87 4.38
C SER A 66 1.50 4.08 4.66
N THR A 67 0.37 4.74 4.89
CA THR A 67 -0.89 4.05 5.22
C THR A 67 -2.09 4.79 4.68
N ILE A 68 -3.02 4.02 4.12
CA ILE A 68 -4.34 4.49 3.71
C ILE A 68 -5.43 3.71 4.44
N ILE A 69 -6.62 4.31 4.52
CA ILE A 69 -7.82 3.67 5.07
C ILE A 69 -8.89 3.67 3.99
N VAL A 70 -9.43 2.50 3.70
CA VAL A 70 -10.49 2.30 2.70
C VAL A 70 -11.75 1.83 3.43
N PRO A 71 -12.88 2.57 3.35
CA PRO A 71 -14.16 2.08 3.88
C PRO A 71 -14.53 0.74 3.23
N PHE A 72 -15.15 -0.18 3.99
CA PHE A 72 -15.48 -1.51 3.47
C PHE A 72 -16.32 -1.48 2.18
N SER A 73 -17.23 -0.50 2.06
CA SER A 73 -18.05 -0.28 0.87
C SER A 73 -17.25 0.03 -0.40
N GLY A 74 -16.09 0.69 -0.28
CA GLY A 74 -15.25 1.08 -1.41
C GLY A 74 -14.31 -0.01 -1.91
N ILE A 75 -14.16 -1.13 -1.19
CA ILE A 75 -13.21 -2.20 -1.56
C ILE A 75 -13.56 -2.81 -2.92
N SER A 76 -14.84 -2.95 -3.24
CA SER A 76 -15.30 -3.48 -4.54
C SER A 76 -14.75 -2.65 -5.71
N TRP A 77 -14.80 -1.32 -5.62
CA TRP A 77 -14.25 -0.43 -6.65
C TRP A 77 -12.73 -0.55 -6.79
N PHE A 78 -12.01 -0.79 -5.69
CA PHE A 78 -10.56 -1.07 -5.76
C PHE A 78 -10.29 -2.37 -6.51
N LEU A 79 -11.08 -3.42 -6.28
CA LEU A 79 -10.94 -4.68 -7.00
C LEU A 79 -11.25 -4.51 -8.49
N ASP A 80 -12.31 -3.77 -8.84
CA ASP A 80 -12.62 -3.46 -10.23
C ASP A 80 -11.48 -2.71 -10.92
N LEU A 81 -10.85 -1.75 -10.22
CA LEU A 81 -9.72 -1.00 -10.74
C LEU A 81 -8.47 -1.87 -10.89
N PHE A 82 -8.17 -2.73 -9.92
CA PHE A 82 -7.06 -3.69 -10.05
C PHE A 82 -7.29 -4.66 -11.19
N ASN A 83 -8.50 -5.19 -11.32
CA ASN A 83 -8.87 -6.05 -12.45
C ASN A 83 -8.73 -5.30 -13.78
N TYR A 84 -9.16 -4.04 -13.85
CA TYR A 84 -8.94 -3.22 -15.04
C TYR A 84 -7.45 -3.17 -15.38
N TYR A 85 -6.57 -2.77 -14.46
CA TYR A 85 -5.13 -2.68 -14.75
C TYR A 85 -4.48 -4.02 -15.05
N VAL A 86 -4.88 -5.11 -14.39
CA VAL A 86 -4.35 -6.47 -14.64
C VAL A 86 -4.75 -6.97 -16.02
N ASN A 87 -5.97 -6.66 -16.49
CA ASN A 87 -6.47 -7.14 -17.78
C ASN A 87 -6.22 -6.14 -18.93
N SER A 88 -5.65 -4.96 -18.66
CA SER A 88 -5.44 -3.90 -19.65
C SER A 88 -4.05 -3.94 -20.30
N ASP A 89 -3.46 -5.12 -20.48
CA ASP A 89 -2.11 -5.31 -21.04
C ASP A 89 -1.78 -4.35 -22.20
N ASP A 90 -0.85 -3.43 -21.95
CA ASP A 90 0.06 -2.76 -22.89
C ASP A 90 -0.45 -1.89 -24.07
N GLN A 91 -1.68 -1.35 -24.10
CA GLN A 91 -2.10 -0.49 -25.25
C GLN A 91 -2.42 1.00 -24.99
N GLU A 92 -2.62 1.49 -23.76
CA GLU A 92 -3.09 2.89 -23.62
C GLU A 92 -2.55 3.70 -22.42
N VAL A 93 -1.70 3.12 -21.56
CA VAL A 93 -1.27 3.83 -20.33
C VAL A 93 -0.19 4.88 -20.60
N PHE A 94 0.63 4.73 -21.65
CA PHE A 94 1.58 5.76 -22.08
C PHE A 94 0.94 6.89 -22.91
N SER A 95 -0.25 6.66 -23.48
CA SER A 95 -0.86 7.61 -24.42
C SER A 95 -1.83 8.60 -23.77
N LYS A 96 -2.26 8.39 -22.52
CA LYS A 96 -3.17 9.30 -21.81
C LYS A 96 -2.47 10.34 -20.91
N GLU A 97 -1.23 10.09 -20.47
CA GLU A 97 -0.43 11.08 -19.73
C GLU A 97 -0.10 12.31 -20.61
N LEU A 98 0.10 12.12 -21.92
CA LEU A 98 0.48 13.21 -22.84
C LEU A 98 -0.67 14.14 -23.25
N GLN A 99 -1.93 13.81 -22.92
CA GLN A 99 -3.09 14.58 -23.38
C GLN A 99 -3.73 15.52 -22.35
N LEU A 100 -3.30 15.49 -21.08
CA LEU A 100 -3.78 16.47 -20.11
C LEU A 100 -3.07 17.83 -20.18
N ASP A 101 -1.82 17.89 -20.68
CA ASP A 101 -1.08 19.16 -20.78
C ASP A 101 -1.29 19.93 -22.09
N THR A 102 -1.85 19.32 -23.14
CA THR A 102 -2.07 20.02 -24.43
C THR A 102 -3.39 20.81 -24.47
N LYS A 103 -4.35 20.53 -23.58
CA LYS A 103 -5.65 21.25 -23.57
C LYS A 103 -5.74 22.36 -22.50
N ALA A 104 -4.62 22.82 -21.95
CA ALA A 104 -4.57 24.02 -21.11
C ALA A 104 -4.32 25.32 -21.89
N SER A 105 -4.08 25.27 -23.21
CA SER A 105 -3.71 26.44 -24.03
C SER A 105 -4.82 27.01 -24.92
N SER A 106 -6.09 26.63 -24.75
CA SER A 106 -7.21 27.22 -25.51
C SER A 106 -8.32 27.78 -24.61
N LEU A 107 -7.93 28.53 -23.59
CA LEU A 107 -8.84 29.53 -23.02
C LEU A 107 -8.64 30.83 -23.81
N PRO A 108 -9.67 31.39 -24.48
CA PRO A 108 -9.55 32.69 -25.10
C PRO A 108 -9.27 33.74 -24.02
N LEU A 109 -8.27 34.61 -24.27
CA LEU A 109 -7.83 35.72 -23.41
C LEU A 109 -8.89 36.84 -23.18
N SER A 110 -10.17 36.50 -23.03
CA SER A 110 -11.27 37.48 -22.96
C SER A 110 -11.90 37.69 -21.59
N CYS A 111 -11.50 36.96 -20.54
CA CYS A 111 -12.19 37.08 -19.23
C CYS A 111 -11.39 37.77 -18.11
N PHE A 112 -10.31 38.48 -18.42
CA PHE A 112 -9.68 39.40 -17.46
C PHE A 112 -10.26 40.82 -17.61
N LEU A 113 -11.56 40.98 -17.35
CA LEU A 113 -12.11 42.29 -16.97
C LEU A 113 -13.38 42.14 -16.11
N LEU A 114 -13.34 42.87 -15.00
CA LEU A 114 -14.38 43.17 -14.01
C LEU A 114 -14.62 42.20 -12.83
N LEU A 115 -14.24 42.77 -11.66
CA LEU A 115 -14.59 42.50 -10.26
C LEU A 115 -13.74 41.47 -9.52
#